data_AF-A0A369K3C1-F1
#
_entry.id   AF-A0A369K3C1-F1
#
_cell.length_a   1.000
_cell.length_b   1.000
_cell.length_c   1.000
_cell.angle_alpha   90.00
_cell.angle_beta   90.00
_cell.angle_gamma   90.00
#
_symmetry.space_group_name_H-M   'P 1'
#
loop_
_entity.id
_entity.type
_entity.pdbx_description
1 polymer ?
#
loop_
_entity_poly.entity_id
_entity_poly.type
_entity_poly.pdbx_seq_one_letter_code
_entity_poly.pdbx_strand_id
1 'polypeptide(L)'
;MEMNEGPSTMPTVQKRRPRIKTAGVAVMEEFAKTNPRPTQDQQLALLNAIHAIPGCEQYELLNLVQWFNRHRKTLAETQDRGRGRPYASLSKQSIGYLTVLSKEQPDPPSSLIQTWAELLKASKEDIVAWLADHRDGADPTVARAYHLPTPVSTSPEPSPHYHWDSDVPHAFKADPLHSPVIPSASPLGSKFPAAPQIPYNIETLPRAQLLKAIADATRTAKPTMAPTTKEEFKDMFEPYMKQMENVILKNTKYTTPAP
;
A
#
# COMPACT_ATOMS: atom_id res chain seq x y z
N MET A 1 -3.78 66.54 5.39
CA MET A 1 -2.94 65.35 5.58
C MET A 1 -3.59 64.52 6.66
N GLU A 2 -4.55 63.67 6.30
CA GLU A 2 -5.14 62.66 7.20
C GLU A 2 -4.31 61.39 7.08
N MET A 3 -3.75 60.94 8.20
CA MET A 3 -3.04 59.67 8.28
C MET A 3 -4.05 58.58 8.63
N ASN A 4 -4.28 57.69 7.66
CA ASN A 4 -5.19 56.55 7.74
C ASN A 4 -4.52 55.43 8.55
N GLU A 5 -4.87 55.30 9.83
CA GLU A 5 -4.42 54.19 10.67
C GLU A 5 -5.21 52.92 10.34
N GLY A 6 -4.59 52.04 9.55
CA GLY A 6 -5.16 50.75 9.19
C GLY A 6 -5.36 49.84 10.41
N PRO A 7 -6.45 49.05 10.47
CA PRO A 7 -6.74 48.17 11.59
C PRO A 7 -5.67 47.08 11.71
N SER A 8 -4.85 47.19 12.75
CA SER A 8 -3.83 46.22 13.11
C SER A 8 -4.47 44.90 13.53
N THR A 9 -4.62 43.97 12.60
CA THR A 9 -5.02 42.58 12.88
C THR A 9 -3.92 41.87 13.64
N MET A 10 -4.06 41.80 14.97
CA MET A 10 -3.22 40.96 15.81
C MET A 10 -3.37 39.48 15.41
N PRO A 11 -2.27 38.70 15.37
CA PRO A 11 -2.33 37.29 15.05
C PRO A 11 -3.11 36.52 16.12
N THR A 12 -4.30 36.06 15.79
CA THR A 12 -5.12 35.24 16.68
C THR A 12 -4.43 33.91 16.90
N VAL A 13 -3.88 33.70 18.10
CA VAL A 13 -3.27 32.44 18.51
C VAL A 13 -4.34 31.35 18.47
N GLN A 14 -4.30 30.50 17.44
CA GLN A 14 -5.23 29.40 17.28
C GLN A 14 -5.01 28.39 18.41
N LYS A 15 -5.91 28.38 19.41
CA LYS A 15 -5.91 27.37 20.46
C LYS A 15 -6.07 25.99 19.80
N ARG A 16 -5.04 25.15 19.94
CA ARG A 16 -5.08 23.78 19.43
C ARG A 16 -6.22 23.05 20.13
N ARG A 17 -7.13 22.48 19.34
CA ARG A 17 -8.23 21.70 19.89
C ARG A 17 -7.67 20.50 20.67
N PRO A 18 -8.11 20.27 21.91
CA PRO A 18 -7.65 19.15 22.71
C PRO A 18 -7.96 17.83 21.99
N ARG A 19 -6.98 16.93 21.96
CA ARG A 19 -7.14 15.61 21.35
C ARG A 19 -7.82 14.68 22.35
N ILE A 20 -8.79 13.90 21.86
CA ILE A 20 -9.41 12.83 22.66
C ILE A 20 -8.37 11.78 23.04
N LYS A 21 -8.44 11.29 24.29
CA LYS A 21 -7.56 10.22 24.76
C LYS A 21 -7.89 8.90 24.07
N THR A 22 -6.91 8.00 24.04
CA THR A 22 -7.03 6.66 23.44
C THR A 22 -8.22 5.86 24.00
N ALA A 23 -8.47 5.94 25.30
CA ALA A 23 -9.61 5.29 25.94
C ALA A 23 -10.96 5.77 25.38
N GLY A 24 -11.12 7.08 25.14
CA GLY A 24 -12.35 7.63 24.53
C GLY A 24 -12.52 7.19 23.08
N VAL A 25 -11.42 7.04 22.33
CA VAL A 25 -11.45 6.52 20.95
C VAL A 25 -11.90 5.06 20.94
N ALA A 26 -11.42 4.22 21.85
CA ALA A 26 -11.80 2.82 21.93
C ALA A 26 -13.33 2.63 22.11
N VAL A 27 -13.95 3.43 22.99
CA VAL A 27 -15.40 3.40 23.20
C VAL A 27 -16.17 3.80 21.94
N MET A 28 -15.71 4.84 21.23
CA MET A 28 -16.34 5.25 19.96
C MET A 28 -16.19 4.18 18.87
N GLU A 29 -15.03 3.52 18.77
CA GLU A 29 -14.78 2.45 17.81
C GLU A 29 -15.62 1.21 18.08
N GLU A 30 -15.76 0.81 19.34
CA GLU A 30 -16.62 -0.30 19.75
C GLU A 30 -18.10 -0.01 19.41
N PHE A 31 -18.56 1.20 19.73
CA PHE A 31 -19.92 1.63 19.39
C PHE A 31 -20.15 1.68 17.87
N ALA A 32 -19.17 2.15 17.10
CA ALA A 32 -19.27 2.26 15.64
C ALA A 32 -19.40 0.89 14.94
N LYS A 33 -18.87 -0.19 15.53
CA LYS A 33 -19.02 -1.55 15.01
C LYS A 33 -20.47 -2.03 15.04
N THR A 34 -21.22 -1.66 16.07
CA THR A 34 -22.62 -2.06 16.23
C THR A 34 -23.58 -1.09 15.56
N ASN A 35 -23.33 0.22 15.68
CA ASN A 35 -24.20 1.28 15.17
C ASN A 35 -23.39 2.37 14.44
N PRO A 36 -23.12 2.24 13.12
CA PRO A 36 -22.37 3.23 12.34
C PRO A 36 -23.09 4.58 12.19
N ARG A 37 -24.41 4.61 12.43
CA ARG A 37 -25.27 5.80 12.31
C ARG A 37 -26.07 5.99 13.59
N PRO A 38 -25.42 6.42 14.69
CA PRO A 38 -26.11 6.59 15.96
C PRO A 38 -27.19 7.67 15.88
N THR A 39 -28.33 7.43 16.53
CA THR A 39 -29.39 8.44 16.74
C THR A 39 -28.92 9.53 17.71
N GLN A 40 -29.64 10.65 17.81
CA GLN A 40 -29.27 11.74 18.70
C GLN A 40 -29.19 11.29 20.17
N ASP A 41 -30.17 10.51 20.64
CA ASP A 41 -30.19 9.98 22.02
C ASP A 41 -29.00 9.04 22.27
N GLN A 42 -28.64 8.21 21.30
CA GLN A 42 -27.46 7.35 21.36
C GLN A 42 -26.16 8.16 21.40
N GLN A 43 -26.07 9.25 20.66
CA GLN A 43 -24.89 10.14 20.69
C GLN A 43 -24.75 10.83 22.05
N LEU A 44 -25.84 11.27 22.67
CA LEU A 44 -25.82 11.85 24.02
C LEU A 44 -25.40 10.82 25.08
N ALA A 45 -25.95 9.59 25.01
CA ALA A 45 -25.56 8.52 25.91
C ALA A 45 -24.07 8.16 25.75
N LEU A 46 -23.58 8.08 24.50
CA LEU A 46 -22.17 7.84 24.20
C LEU A 46 -21.27 9.00 24.69
N LEU A 47 -21.72 10.25 24.56
CA LEU A 47 -20.99 11.41 25.07
C LEU A 47 -20.85 11.36 26.59
N ASN A 48 -21.92 11.01 27.30
CA ASN A 48 -21.87 10.82 28.75
C ASN A 48 -20.89 9.71 29.15
N ALA A 49 -20.85 8.60 28.39
CA ALA A 49 -19.88 7.53 28.61
C ALA A 49 -18.43 7.99 28.38
N ILE A 50 -18.19 8.85 27.39
CA ILE A 50 -16.87 9.44 27.13
C ILE A 50 -16.47 10.42 28.24
N HIS A 51 -17.42 11.21 28.77
CA HIS A 51 -17.18 12.14 29.87
C HIS A 51 -16.87 11.45 31.20
N ALA A 52 -17.35 10.22 31.40
CA ALA A 52 -16.98 9.41 32.55
C ALA A 52 -15.49 9.01 32.58
N ILE A 53 -14.75 9.20 31.46
CA ILE A 53 -13.32 8.91 31.36
C ILE A 53 -12.52 10.16 31.79
N PRO A 54 -11.62 10.06 32.79
CA PRO A 54 -10.84 11.20 33.27
C PRO A 54 -10.01 11.88 32.16
N GLY A 55 -10.19 13.18 31.99
CA GLY A 55 -9.53 14.03 30.99
C GLY A 55 -10.19 14.07 29.61
N CYS A 56 -11.41 13.55 29.48
CA CYS A 56 -12.25 13.65 28.27
C CYS A 56 -13.50 14.54 28.45
N GLU A 57 -13.59 15.30 29.55
CA GLU A 57 -14.76 16.09 29.94
C GLU A 57 -15.07 17.22 28.94
N GLN A 58 -14.03 17.75 28.32
CA GLN A 58 -14.11 18.81 27.31
C GLN A 58 -14.53 18.31 25.91
N TYR A 59 -14.83 17.01 25.75
CA TYR A 59 -15.29 16.50 24.48
C TYR A 59 -16.73 16.96 24.21
N GLU A 60 -17.04 17.38 22.99
CA GLU A 60 -18.34 17.96 22.66
C GLU A 60 -19.09 17.05 21.69
N LEU A 61 -20.42 17.14 21.69
CA LEU A 61 -21.29 16.41 20.77
C LEU A 61 -20.92 16.67 19.30
N LEU A 62 -20.55 17.91 18.96
CA LEU A 62 -20.11 18.27 17.60
C LEU A 62 -18.88 17.47 17.17
N ASN A 63 -17.92 17.26 18.08
CA ASN A 63 -16.71 16.49 17.80
C ASN A 63 -17.05 15.00 17.60
N LEU A 64 -17.99 14.47 18.38
CA LEU A 64 -18.50 13.10 18.24
C LEU A 64 -19.17 12.89 16.87
N VAL A 65 -20.06 13.78 16.46
CA VAL A 65 -20.73 13.72 15.14
C VAL A 65 -19.71 13.78 14.01
N GLN A 66 -18.74 14.70 14.09
CA GLN A 66 -17.67 14.81 13.11
C GLN A 66 -16.80 13.55 13.05
N TRP A 67 -16.53 12.93 14.20
CA TRP A 67 -15.79 11.68 14.27
C TRP A 67 -16.52 10.56 13.53
N PHE A 68 -17.83 10.35 13.78
CA PHE A 68 -18.62 9.35 13.06
C PHE A 68 -18.70 9.61 11.55
N ASN A 69 -18.84 10.87 11.14
CA ASN A 69 -18.81 11.24 9.72
C ASN A 69 -17.48 10.87 9.06
N ARG A 70 -16.36 11.18 9.72
CA ARG A 70 -15.02 10.80 9.24
C ARG A 70 -14.85 9.29 9.22
N HIS A 71 -15.24 8.60 10.29
CA HIS A 71 -15.12 7.15 10.40
C HIS A 71 -15.88 6.43 9.29
N ARG A 72 -17.13 6.83 9.02
CA ARG A 72 -17.90 6.30 7.89
C ARG A 72 -17.25 6.59 6.55
N LYS A 73 -16.70 7.79 6.35
CA LYS A 73 -15.97 8.13 5.12
C LYS A 73 -14.74 7.24 4.97
N THR A 74 -13.97 7.01 6.02
CA THR A 74 -12.83 6.10 6.00
C THR A 74 -13.24 4.67 5.70
N LEU A 75 -14.37 4.19 6.24
CA LEU A 75 -14.91 2.86 5.93
C LEU A 75 -15.34 2.77 4.45
N ALA A 76 -16.04 3.79 3.96
CA ALA A 76 -16.43 3.87 2.56
C ALA A 76 -15.20 3.92 1.65
N GLU A 77 -14.18 4.72 2.00
CA GLU A 77 -12.91 4.78 1.27
C GLU A 77 -12.13 3.47 1.37
N THR A 78 -12.19 2.74 2.47
CA THR A 78 -11.50 1.45 2.60
C THR A 78 -12.18 0.41 1.71
N GLN A 79 -13.51 0.43 1.68
CA GLN A 79 -14.31 -0.41 0.79
C GLN A 79 -14.12 -0.03 -0.68
N ASP A 80 -14.07 1.26 -0.98
CA ASP A 80 -13.90 1.80 -2.33
C ASP A 80 -12.45 1.67 -2.82
N ARG A 81 -11.45 1.78 -1.94
CA ARG A 81 -10.06 1.39 -2.25
C ARG A 81 -9.95 -0.10 -2.55
N GLY A 82 -10.88 -0.93 -2.10
CA GLY A 82 -11.02 -2.32 -2.52
C GLY A 82 -11.75 -2.49 -3.84
N ARG A 83 -12.76 -1.67 -4.15
CA ARG A 83 -13.51 -1.71 -5.42
C ARG A 83 -12.83 -1.01 -6.60
N GLY A 84 -11.97 -0.03 -6.32
CA GLY A 84 -11.25 0.77 -7.32
C GLY A 84 -9.79 0.36 -7.51
N ARG A 85 -9.28 -0.57 -6.71
CA ARG A 85 -8.02 -1.25 -7.04
C ARG A 85 -8.37 -2.43 -7.92
N PRO A 86 -7.98 -2.42 -9.20
CA PRO A 86 -8.02 -3.65 -9.96
C PRO A 86 -7.17 -4.66 -9.17
N TYR A 87 -7.76 -5.84 -8.93
CA TYR A 87 -7.17 -6.99 -8.23
C TYR A 87 -6.88 -6.78 -6.73
N ALA A 88 -7.94 -6.66 -5.92
CA ALA A 88 -7.86 -6.33 -4.49
C ALA A 88 -7.08 -7.36 -3.64
N SER A 89 -7.05 -8.63 -4.07
CA SER A 89 -6.31 -9.70 -3.38
C SER A 89 -4.83 -9.78 -3.76
N LEU A 90 -4.38 -9.04 -4.78
CA LEU A 90 -2.99 -9.05 -5.21
C LEU A 90 -2.13 -8.05 -4.42
N SER A 91 -1.16 -8.58 -3.69
CA SER A 91 -0.07 -7.80 -3.11
C SER A 91 0.89 -7.25 -4.18
N LYS A 92 1.69 -6.24 -3.84
CA LYS A 92 2.74 -5.71 -4.74
C LYS A 92 3.78 -6.78 -5.12
N GLN A 93 4.10 -7.67 -4.18
CA GLN A 93 5.07 -8.75 -4.42
C GLN A 93 4.49 -9.81 -5.36
N SER A 94 3.23 -10.19 -5.17
CA SER A 94 2.55 -11.15 -6.06
C SER A 94 2.45 -10.65 -7.50
N ILE A 95 2.26 -9.35 -7.71
CA ILE A 95 2.31 -8.74 -9.06
C ILE A 95 3.66 -8.99 -9.73
N GLY A 96 4.77 -8.91 -8.99
CA GLY A 96 6.11 -9.21 -9.51
C GLY A 96 6.24 -10.66 -10.01
N TYR A 97 5.71 -11.62 -9.26
CA TYR A 97 5.70 -13.02 -9.70
C TYR A 97 4.77 -13.28 -10.88
N LEU A 98 3.58 -12.67 -10.88
CA LEU A 98 2.65 -12.78 -12.01
C LEU A 98 3.22 -12.16 -13.30
N THR A 99 4.06 -11.13 -13.17
CA THR A 99 4.79 -10.55 -14.31
C THR A 99 5.81 -11.51 -14.90
N VAL A 100 6.46 -12.34 -14.08
CA VAL A 100 7.33 -13.41 -14.58
C VAL A 100 6.48 -14.50 -15.23
N LEU A 101 5.38 -14.91 -14.59
CA LEU A 101 4.47 -15.91 -15.13
C LEU A 101 3.91 -15.51 -16.50
N SER A 102 3.47 -14.26 -16.68
CA SER A 102 2.90 -13.79 -17.95
C SER A 102 3.92 -13.73 -19.08
N LYS A 103 5.20 -13.47 -18.77
CA LYS A 103 6.29 -13.49 -19.76
C LYS A 103 6.62 -14.90 -20.24
N GLU A 104 6.65 -15.86 -19.32
CA GLU A 104 6.98 -17.25 -19.64
C GLU A 104 5.79 -18.01 -20.27
N GLN A 105 4.58 -17.75 -19.78
CA GLN A 105 3.34 -18.42 -20.21
C GLN A 105 2.18 -17.43 -20.26
N PRO A 106 1.92 -16.77 -21.42
CA PRO A 106 0.84 -15.80 -21.57
C PRO A 106 -0.57 -16.38 -21.35
N ASP A 107 -0.73 -17.69 -21.60
CA ASP A 107 -1.98 -18.42 -21.40
C ASP A 107 -1.77 -19.64 -20.48
N PRO A 108 -1.59 -19.41 -19.16
CA PRO A 108 -1.32 -20.50 -18.24
C PRO A 108 -2.59 -21.34 -18.03
N PRO A 109 -2.49 -22.67 -17.95
CA PRO A 109 -3.64 -23.55 -17.75
C PRO A 109 -4.30 -23.29 -16.38
N SER A 110 -5.60 -23.55 -16.25
CA SER A 110 -6.36 -23.24 -15.02
C SER A 110 -5.81 -23.95 -13.77
N SER A 111 -5.16 -25.11 -13.90
CA SER A 111 -4.52 -25.80 -12.78
C SER A 111 -3.34 -25.01 -12.23
N LEU A 112 -2.52 -24.44 -13.12
CA LEU A 112 -1.39 -23.60 -12.74
C LEU A 112 -1.87 -22.30 -12.08
N ILE A 113 -2.91 -21.66 -12.63
CA ILE A 113 -3.54 -20.48 -12.03
C ILE A 113 -4.02 -20.77 -10.60
N GLN A 114 -4.62 -21.95 -10.38
CA GLN A 114 -5.05 -22.38 -9.04
C GLN A 114 -3.87 -22.52 -8.07
N THR A 115 -2.77 -23.14 -8.50
CA THR A 115 -1.55 -23.26 -7.67
C THR A 115 -0.98 -21.89 -7.32
N TRP A 116 -0.96 -20.95 -8.26
CA TRP A 116 -0.53 -19.57 -7.99
C TRP A 116 -1.49 -18.83 -7.05
N ALA A 117 -2.80 -19.03 -7.17
CA ALA A 117 -3.79 -18.46 -6.25
C ALA A 117 -3.53 -18.90 -4.81
N GLU A 118 -3.28 -20.20 -4.60
CA GLU A 118 -2.95 -20.77 -3.30
C GLU A 118 -1.61 -20.26 -2.76
N LEU A 119 -0.56 -20.25 -3.60
CA LEU A 119 0.78 -19.82 -3.21
C LEU A 119 0.84 -18.32 -2.86
N LEU A 120 0.13 -17.49 -3.63
CA LEU A 120 0.08 -16.04 -3.46
C LEU A 120 -0.97 -15.58 -2.44
N LYS A 121 -1.80 -16.51 -1.94
CA LYS A 121 -2.96 -16.23 -1.08
C LYS A 121 -3.89 -15.17 -1.68
N ALA A 122 -4.11 -15.27 -2.99
CA ALA A 122 -4.92 -14.35 -3.76
C ALA A 122 -6.15 -15.06 -4.36
N SER A 123 -7.16 -14.28 -4.74
CA SER A 123 -8.32 -14.83 -5.46
C SER A 123 -7.89 -15.29 -6.85
N LYS A 124 -8.36 -16.48 -7.25
CA LYS A 124 -8.21 -16.99 -8.62
C LYS A 124 -8.74 -15.98 -9.65
N GLU A 125 -9.86 -15.33 -9.34
CA GLU A 125 -10.53 -14.35 -10.22
C GLU A 125 -9.63 -13.14 -10.48
N ASP A 126 -8.96 -12.65 -9.44
CA ASP A 126 -8.03 -11.52 -9.54
C ASP A 126 -6.79 -11.86 -10.36
N ILE A 127 -6.27 -13.08 -10.25
CA ILE A 127 -5.14 -13.55 -11.06
C ILE A 127 -5.54 -13.66 -12.54
N VAL A 128 -6.72 -14.24 -12.82
CA VAL A 128 -7.24 -14.35 -14.20
C VAL A 128 -7.46 -12.97 -14.81
N ALA A 129 -8.10 -12.05 -14.08
CA ALA A 129 -8.32 -10.69 -14.53
C ALA A 129 -6.99 -9.96 -14.76
N TRP A 130 -6.02 -10.10 -13.86
CA TRP A 130 -4.69 -9.49 -14.01
C TRP A 130 -3.98 -10.01 -15.25
N LEU A 131 -3.99 -11.33 -15.49
CA LEU A 131 -3.39 -11.94 -16.67
C LEU A 131 -4.08 -11.49 -17.95
N ALA A 132 -5.41 -11.38 -17.97
CA ALA A 132 -6.17 -10.89 -19.11
C ALA A 132 -5.75 -9.46 -19.48
N ASP A 133 -5.62 -8.58 -18.49
CA ASP A 133 -5.26 -7.17 -18.72
C ASP A 133 -3.77 -6.97 -19.10
N HIS A 134 -2.91 -7.96 -18.85
CA HIS A 134 -1.46 -7.88 -19.12
C HIS A 134 -0.98 -8.83 -20.24
N ARG A 135 -1.90 -9.46 -20.98
CA ARG A 135 -1.58 -10.36 -22.11
C ARG A 135 -0.97 -9.66 -23.31
N ASP A 136 -1.33 -8.40 -23.55
CA ASP A 136 -0.98 -7.70 -24.79
C ASP A 136 0.41 -7.04 -24.77
N GLY A 137 1.23 -7.29 -23.73
CA GLY A 137 2.56 -6.69 -23.62
C GLY A 137 2.58 -5.17 -23.59
N ALA A 138 1.41 -4.52 -23.55
CA ALA A 138 1.26 -3.10 -23.38
C ALA A 138 1.68 -2.78 -21.95
N ASP A 139 2.88 -2.26 -21.80
CA ASP A 139 3.38 -1.71 -20.55
C ASP A 139 2.26 -0.84 -19.92
N PRO A 140 1.71 -1.22 -18.76
CA PRO A 140 0.56 -0.52 -18.16
C PRO A 140 0.91 0.91 -17.76
N THR A 141 2.20 1.26 -17.70
CA THR A 141 2.64 2.65 -17.53
C THR A 141 2.42 3.50 -18.78
N VAL A 142 2.37 2.88 -19.97
CA VAL A 142 2.05 3.53 -21.25
C VAL A 142 0.55 3.49 -21.53
N ALA A 143 -0.14 2.40 -21.19
CA ALA A 143 -1.57 2.24 -21.45
C ALA A 143 -2.47 3.23 -20.67
N ARG A 144 -2.04 3.72 -19.48
CA ARG A 144 -2.78 4.77 -18.74
C ARG A 144 -2.62 6.18 -19.31
N ALA A 145 -1.77 6.38 -20.31
CA ALA A 145 -1.62 7.68 -21.00
C ALA A 145 -2.58 7.87 -22.19
N TYR A 146 -3.35 6.85 -22.61
CA TYR A 146 -4.13 6.89 -23.86
C TYR A 146 -5.63 6.62 -23.74
N HIS A 147 -6.23 6.95 -22.59
CA HIS A 147 -7.67 7.28 -22.55
C HIS A 147 -7.87 8.68 -21.97
N LEU A 148 -7.13 9.66 -22.49
CA LEU A 148 -7.77 10.95 -22.70
C LEU A 148 -8.93 10.67 -23.68
N PRO A 149 -10.18 11.04 -23.38
CA PRO A 149 -11.18 11.11 -24.43
C PRO A 149 -10.54 11.96 -25.51
N THR A 150 -10.30 11.37 -26.69
CA THR A 150 -9.99 12.16 -27.88
C THR A 150 -11.05 13.25 -27.89
N PRO A 151 -10.68 14.54 -27.75
CA PRO A 151 -11.66 15.59 -27.91
C PRO A 151 -12.25 15.31 -29.29
N VAL A 152 -13.55 15.03 -29.33
CA VAL A 152 -14.29 14.98 -30.57
C VAL A 152 -13.89 16.27 -31.26
N SER A 153 -13.17 16.14 -32.35
CA SER A 153 -12.80 17.27 -33.17
C SER A 153 -14.13 17.77 -33.74
N THR A 154 -14.79 18.64 -32.99
CA THR A 154 -15.88 19.46 -33.50
C THR A 154 -15.20 20.48 -34.40
N SER A 155 -14.88 20.02 -35.60
CA SER A 155 -14.66 20.87 -36.76
C SER A 155 -15.82 21.89 -36.76
N PRO A 156 -15.54 23.19 -36.58
CA PRO A 156 -16.59 24.19 -36.60
C PRO A 156 -17.15 24.26 -38.01
N GLU A 157 -18.34 23.70 -38.21
CA GLU A 157 -19.17 24.04 -39.35
C GLU A 157 -19.48 25.54 -39.26
N PRO A 158 -19.23 26.34 -40.32
CA PRO A 158 -19.59 27.75 -40.32
C PRO A 158 -21.12 27.85 -40.34
N SER A 159 -21.72 28.19 -39.20
CA SER A 159 -23.12 28.63 -39.17
C SER A 159 -23.25 29.92 -39.97
N PRO A 160 -24.06 29.95 -41.05
CA PRO A 160 -24.45 31.20 -41.65
C PRO A 160 -25.62 31.80 -40.84
N HIS A 161 -25.67 33.12 -40.87
CA HIS A 161 -26.81 33.96 -40.50
C HIS A 161 -26.97 34.40 -39.03
N TYR A 162 -26.47 35.62 -38.83
CA TYR A 162 -26.88 36.64 -37.87
C TYR A 162 -28.40 36.76 -37.71
N HIS A 163 -28.85 36.71 -36.46
CA HIS A 163 -29.98 37.51 -35.98
C HIS A 163 -29.68 37.94 -34.54
N TRP A 164 -28.94 39.03 -34.39
CA TRP A 164 -28.77 39.72 -33.11
C TRP A 164 -29.95 40.69 -32.99
N ASP A 165 -30.86 40.41 -32.07
CA ASP A 165 -31.75 41.45 -31.56
C ASP A 165 -32.20 40.97 -30.19
N SER A 166 -31.52 41.46 -29.15
CA SER A 166 -32.04 41.62 -27.79
C SER A 166 -30.93 42.10 -26.88
N ASP A 167 -31.11 43.35 -26.45
CA ASP A 167 -30.38 44.04 -25.40
C ASP A 167 -30.28 43.23 -24.11
N VAL A 168 -29.13 42.60 -23.87
CA VAL A 168 -28.76 42.10 -22.54
C VAL A 168 -27.37 42.64 -22.19
N PRO A 169 -27.23 43.46 -21.13
CA PRO A 169 -25.93 43.93 -20.69
C PRO A 169 -25.16 42.77 -20.06
N HIS A 170 -24.36 42.07 -20.86
CA HIS A 170 -23.44 41.04 -20.39
C HIS A 170 -22.22 41.70 -19.75
N ALA A 171 -22.15 41.56 -18.42
CA ALA A 171 -21.00 41.91 -17.61
C ALA A 171 -19.76 41.12 -18.09
N PHE A 172 -18.78 41.84 -18.60
CA PHE A 172 -17.44 41.35 -18.92
C PHE A 172 -16.83 40.64 -17.70
N LYS A 173 -16.67 39.32 -17.79
CA LYS A 173 -15.75 38.59 -16.92
C LYS A 173 -14.35 38.76 -17.51
N ALA A 174 -13.52 39.50 -16.78
CA ALA A 174 -12.11 39.69 -17.11
C ALA A 174 -11.35 38.36 -17.11
N ASP A 175 -10.49 38.19 -18.12
CA ASP A 175 -9.56 37.08 -18.26
C ASP A 175 -8.60 36.98 -17.05
N PRO A 176 -8.46 35.81 -16.42
CA PRO A 176 -7.41 35.59 -15.43
C PRO A 176 -6.06 35.38 -16.13
N LEU A 177 -5.34 36.48 -16.39
CA LEU A 177 -3.97 36.51 -16.96
C LEU A 177 -2.86 36.02 -16.00
N HIS A 178 -3.18 35.23 -14.96
CA HIS A 178 -2.19 34.72 -14.03
C HIS A 178 -2.18 33.21 -14.00
N SER A 179 -1.53 32.65 -15.02
CA SER A 179 -1.04 31.28 -14.99
C SER A 179 0.03 31.16 -13.88
N PRO A 180 -0.12 30.26 -12.90
CA PRO A 180 0.87 30.11 -11.84
C PRO A 180 2.17 29.55 -12.45
N VAL A 181 3.23 30.35 -12.40
CA VAL A 181 4.59 29.94 -12.72
C VAL A 181 4.98 28.83 -11.72
N ILE A 182 5.10 27.60 -12.22
CA ILE A 182 5.61 26.47 -11.44
C ILE A 182 7.13 26.64 -11.33
N PRO A 183 7.71 26.81 -10.13
CA PRO A 183 9.15 26.91 -9.99
C PRO A 183 9.82 25.59 -10.39
N SER A 184 10.72 25.67 -11.37
CA SER A 184 11.56 24.58 -11.84
C SER A 184 12.34 23.96 -10.67
N ALA A 185 12.08 22.69 -10.37
CA ALA A 185 12.83 21.94 -9.38
C ALA A 185 14.29 21.82 -9.84
N SER A 186 15.20 22.47 -9.14
CA SER A 186 16.63 22.33 -9.34
C SER A 186 17.09 20.92 -8.97
N PRO A 187 18.07 20.34 -9.69
CA PRO A 187 18.63 19.04 -9.34
C PRO A 187 19.44 19.17 -8.05
N LEU A 188 18.95 18.56 -6.97
CA LEU A 188 19.76 18.40 -5.75
C LEU A 188 20.96 17.52 -6.08
N GLY A 189 22.14 18.13 -6.02
CA GLY A 189 23.42 17.42 -6.06
C GLY A 189 23.47 16.36 -4.96
N SER A 190 23.48 15.10 -5.39
CA SER A 190 23.75 13.93 -4.59
C SER A 190 25.20 13.99 -4.08
N LYS A 191 25.40 14.61 -2.91
CA LYS A 191 26.58 14.38 -2.07
C LYS A 191 26.18 13.39 -0.97
N PHE A 192 26.10 12.11 -1.32
CA PHE A 192 26.12 11.08 -0.28
C PHE A 192 27.54 11.01 0.29
N PRO A 193 27.73 11.10 1.62
CA PRO A 193 29.01 10.80 2.21
C PRO A 193 29.35 9.34 1.91
N ALA A 194 30.55 9.12 1.40
CA ALA A 194 31.09 7.79 1.16
C ALA A 194 30.92 6.94 2.42
N ALA A 195 30.15 5.85 2.30
CA ALA A 195 29.97 4.91 3.38
C ALA A 195 31.36 4.38 3.80
N PRO A 196 31.66 4.30 5.11
CA PRO A 196 32.92 3.77 5.60
C PRO A 196 33.09 2.35 5.05
N GLN A 197 34.12 2.16 4.23
CA GLN A 197 34.49 0.83 3.75
C GLN A 197 35.00 0.05 4.95
N ILE A 198 34.12 -0.77 5.51
CA ILE A 198 34.51 -1.78 6.48
C ILE A 198 35.40 -2.77 5.71
N PRO A 199 36.66 -2.98 6.10
CA PRO A 199 37.51 -3.98 5.47
C PRO A 199 36.90 -5.36 5.76
N TYR A 200 36.14 -5.89 4.82
CA TYR A 200 35.71 -7.28 4.82
C TYR A 200 36.94 -8.14 4.53
N ASN A 201 37.71 -8.42 5.57
CA ASN A 201 38.60 -9.57 5.59
C ASN A 201 37.73 -10.83 5.78
N ILE A 202 36.96 -11.16 4.74
CA ILE A 202 36.23 -12.43 4.67
C ILE A 202 37.26 -13.44 4.20
N GLU A 203 37.97 -14.03 5.15
CA GLU A 203 38.74 -15.25 4.90
C GLU A 203 37.81 -16.28 4.23
N THR A 204 38.11 -16.51 2.96
CA THR A 204 37.36 -17.20 1.92
C THR A 204 37.35 -18.72 2.10
N LEU A 205 37.04 -19.25 3.29
CA LEU A 205 37.00 -20.69 3.54
C LEU A 205 35.59 -21.32 3.65
N PRO A 206 34.54 -20.68 4.20
CA PRO A 206 33.26 -21.37 4.41
C PRO A 206 32.47 -21.61 3.12
N ARG A 207 32.50 -20.67 2.17
CA ARG A 207 31.63 -20.71 0.98
C ARG A 207 32.10 -21.72 -0.06
N ALA A 208 33.41 -21.82 -0.29
CA ALA A 208 33.97 -22.79 -1.23
C ALA A 208 33.81 -24.23 -0.72
N GLN A 209 33.99 -24.46 0.59
CA GLN A 209 33.73 -25.75 1.21
C GLN A 209 32.25 -26.13 1.14
N LEU A 210 31.33 -25.18 1.35
CA LEU A 210 29.89 -25.41 1.22
C LEU A 210 29.51 -25.77 -0.22
N LEU A 211 30.00 -25.02 -1.21
CA LEU A 211 29.73 -25.29 -2.62
C LEU A 211 30.30 -26.65 -3.07
N LYS A 212 31.49 -27.01 -2.57
CA LYS A 212 32.08 -28.32 -2.83
C LYS A 212 31.27 -29.45 -2.19
N ALA A 213 30.82 -29.29 -0.95
CA ALA A 213 29.96 -30.27 -0.28
C ALA A 213 28.62 -30.48 -1.02
N ILE A 214 28.01 -29.42 -1.56
CA ILE A 214 26.79 -29.52 -2.37
C ILE A 214 27.08 -30.25 -3.70
N ALA A 215 28.19 -29.94 -4.36
CA ALA A 215 28.59 -30.59 -5.60
C ALA A 215 28.91 -32.09 -5.41
N ASP A 216 29.54 -32.46 -4.29
CA ASP A 216 29.86 -33.85 -3.96
C ASP A 216 28.60 -34.64 -3.55
N ALA A 217 27.68 -34.02 -2.81
CA ALA A 217 26.39 -34.62 -2.43
C ALA A 217 25.50 -34.89 -3.66
N THR A 218 25.49 -33.97 -4.63
CA THR A 218 24.70 -34.13 -5.87
C THR A 218 25.29 -35.15 -6.84
N ARG A 219 26.61 -35.44 -6.77
CA ARG A 219 27.25 -36.47 -7.61
C ARG A 219 27.13 -37.88 -7.07
N THR A 220 27.09 -38.04 -5.75
CA THR A 220 27.04 -39.37 -5.12
C THR A 220 25.61 -39.90 -4.94
N ALA A 221 24.60 -39.03 -4.92
CA ALA A 221 23.20 -39.42 -4.82
C ALA A 221 22.59 -39.73 -6.20
N LYS A 222 22.90 -40.90 -6.76
CA LYS A 222 22.02 -41.51 -7.77
C LYS A 222 20.68 -41.78 -7.05
N PRO A 223 19.51 -41.34 -7.56
CA PRO A 223 18.24 -41.49 -6.85
C PRO A 223 17.89 -42.97 -6.74
N THR A 224 18.30 -43.59 -5.64
CA THR A 224 17.95 -44.96 -5.29
C THR A 224 16.53 -44.94 -4.76
N MET A 225 15.58 -44.97 -5.70
CA MET A 225 14.14 -45.17 -5.53
C MET A 225 13.43 -44.16 -4.60
N ALA A 226 12.32 -43.61 -5.08
CA ALA A 226 11.47 -42.81 -4.20
C ALA A 226 10.93 -43.73 -3.09
N PRO A 227 11.03 -43.33 -1.81
CA PRO A 227 10.53 -44.15 -0.71
C PRO A 227 9.03 -44.36 -0.88
N THR A 228 8.60 -45.62 -0.78
CA THR A 228 7.20 -46.01 -1.00
C THR A 228 6.38 -45.96 0.30
N THR A 229 7.06 -45.91 1.44
CA THR A 229 6.43 -45.86 2.76
C THR A 229 6.98 -44.69 3.60
N LYS A 230 6.20 -44.28 4.60
CA LYS A 230 6.55 -43.17 5.50
C LYS A 230 7.72 -43.54 6.41
N GLU A 231 7.80 -44.80 6.81
CA GLU A 231 8.85 -45.38 7.64
C GLU A 231 10.17 -45.38 6.88
N GLU A 232 10.16 -45.82 5.61
CA GLU A 232 11.34 -45.78 4.72
C GLU A 232 11.83 -44.34 4.49
N PHE A 233 10.92 -43.39 4.29
CA PHE A 233 11.29 -41.97 4.21
C PHE A 233 11.97 -41.48 5.49
N LYS A 234 11.50 -41.87 6.68
CA LYS A 234 12.13 -41.46 7.94
C LYS A 234 13.52 -42.08 8.09
N ASP A 235 13.69 -43.35 7.74
CA ASP A 235 14.98 -44.04 7.82
C ASP A 235 16.02 -43.43 6.88
N MET A 236 15.61 -42.97 5.69
CA MET A 236 16.49 -42.26 4.76
C MET A 236 17.03 -40.92 5.32
N PHE A 237 16.28 -40.27 6.22
CA PHE A 237 16.64 -38.97 6.80
C PHE A 237 17.30 -39.06 8.19
N GLU A 238 17.24 -40.21 8.86
CA GLU A 238 17.88 -40.46 10.16
C GLU A 238 19.38 -40.10 10.20
N PRO A 239 20.23 -40.48 9.22
CA PRO A 239 21.65 -40.13 9.25
C PRO A 239 21.89 -38.63 9.15
N TYR A 240 21.06 -37.90 8.39
CA TYR A 240 21.17 -36.44 8.26
C TYR A 240 20.76 -35.72 9.54
N MET A 241 19.73 -36.22 10.24
CA MET A 241 19.33 -35.68 11.55
C MET A 241 20.45 -35.81 12.57
N LYS A 242 21.08 -36.99 12.67
CA LYS A 242 22.26 -37.21 13.53
C LYS A 242 23.43 -36.30 13.14
N GLN A 243 23.64 -36.04 11.85
CA GLN A 243 24.68 -35.12 11.40
C GLN A 243 24.38 -33.67 11.81
N MET A 244 23.12 -33.24 11.70
CA MET A 244 22.68 -31.89 12.09
C MET A 244 22.79 -31.68 13.61
N GLU A 245 22.41 -32.66 14.43
CA GLU A 245 22.60 -32.63 15.88
C GLU A 245 24.08 -32.50 16.25
N ASN A 246 24.97 -33.23 15.57
CA ASN A 246 26.41 -33.11 15.77
C ASN A 246 26.95 -31.72 15.42
N VAL A 247 26.42 -31.06 14.39
CA VAL A 247 26.78 -29.67 14.04
C VAL A 247 26.32 -28.70 15.13
N ILE A 248 25.10 -28.87 15.64
CA ILE A 248 24.56 -28.05 16.73
C ILE A 248 25.42 -28.21 17.99
N LEU A 249 25.73 -29.44 18.40
CA LEU A 249 26.59 -29.75 19.56
C LEU A 249 28.01 -29.19 19.43
N LYS A 250 28.57 -29.13 18.23
CA LYS A 250 29.87 -28.49 18.00
C LYS A 250 29.77 -26.97 18.13
N ASN A 251 28.66 -26.38 17.70
CA ASN A 251 28.47 -24.93 17.73
C ASN A 251 28.04 -24.38 19.10
N THR A 252 27.36 -25.17 19.94
CA THR A 252 26.99 -24.75 21.30
C THR A 252 28.21 -24.51 22.20
N LYS A 253 29.36 -25.12 21.91
CA LYS A 253 30.64 -24.81 22.59
C LYS A 253 31.11 -23.36 22.39
N TYR A 254 30.58 -22.65 21.40
CA TYR A 254 30.91 -21.25 21.12
C TYR A 254 29.84 -20.25 21.62
N THR A 255 28.74 -20.74 22.20
CA THR A 255 27.62 -19.90 22.64
C THR A 255 27.54 -19.76 24.16
N THR A 256 28.47 -20.33 24.93
CA THR A 256 28.55 -20.05 26.36
C THR A 256 29.04 -18.60 26.55
N PRO A 257 28.20 -17.67 27.05
CA PRO A 257 28.67 -16.32 27.35
C PRO A 257 29.77 -16.42 28.42
N ALA A 258 30.89 -15.75 28.17
CA ALA A 258 31.97 -15.66 29.14
C ALA A 258 31.45 -15.00 30.43
N PRO A 259 31.82 -15.53 31.62
CA PRO A 259 31.40 -14.98 32.91
C PRO A 259 31.94 -13.57 33.16
#